data_AF-A0A8J8JA55-F1
#
_entry.id   AF-A0A8J8JA55-F1
#
_cell.length_a   1.000
_cell.length_b   1.000
_cell.length_c   1.000
_cell.angle_alpha   90.00
_cell.angle_beta   90.00
_cell.angle_gamma   90.00
#
_symmetry.space_group_name_H-M   'P 1'
#
loop_
_entity.id
_entity.type
_entity.pdbx_description
1 polymer ?
#
loop_
_entity_poly.entity_id
_entity_poly.type
_entity_poly.pdbx_seq_one_letter_code
_entity_poly.pdbx_strand_id
1 'polypeptide(L)'
;MGVDTYVYLVFDKKPEEVEDFLKREFKVEVRDEEFGDARMDYLRGKGLLGEDFQLITSGELLFDPPLRTDDGETIVDADFRIYTVKGYTILEIHPNPRSWWWFVLSSEVIRLLKQFMKAEPLLICGYRDDTDLTELGFEQDMSYLLINLLPETIKNRKLEILPSGLTVVKKELLGIEDGLYELIERPRREEKEYVLVKTLDNYKVLVSIEEIDLTDEECYSDILEDKALFSLKIVGLTFKRIGRKVEDEFLIKRAEEYFKAQVGEDGR
;
A
#
# COMPACT_ATOMS: atom_id res chain seq x y z
N MET A 1 19.67 -4.85 11.66
CA MET A 1 18.54 -5.73 11.27
C MET A 1 17.88 -5.06 10.08
N GLY A 2 17.49 -5.83 9.07
CA GLY A 2 16.72 -5.26 7.95
C GLY A 2 15.34 -4.83 8.43
N VAL A 3 14.73 -3.89 7.73
CA VAL A 3 13.35 -3.47 7.96
C VAL A 3 12.47 -4.26 7.01
N ASP A 4 11.45 -4.94 7.53
CA ASP A 4 10.52 -5.72 6.72
C ASP A 4 9.42 -4.81 6.18
N THR A 5 9.01 -5.09 4.95
CA THR A 5 8.05 -4.28 4.20
C THR A 5 6.93 -5.15 3.65
N TYR A 6 5.70 -4.67 3.77
CA TYR A 6 4.51 -5.44 3.50
C TYR A 6 3.56 -4.62 2.63
N VAL A 7 2.95 -5.28 1.65
CA VAL A 7 1.85 -4.74 0.86
C VAL A 7 0.59 -5.55 1.14
N TYR A 8 -0.49 -4.84 1.42
CA TYR A 8 -1.79 -5.38 1.76
C TYR A 8 -2.79 -5.07 0.66
N LEU A 9 -3.57 -6.07 0.28
CA LEU A 9 -4.68 -5.96 -0.64
C LEU A 9 -5.95 -6.42 0.07
N VAL A 10 -6.98 -5.58 0.08
CA VAL A 10 -8.27 -5.85 0.73
C VAL A 10 -9.30 -6.24 -0.31
N PHE A 11 -9.99 -7.37 -0.12
CA PHE A 11 -10.98 -7.90 -1.05
C PHE A 11 -12.33 -8.13 -0.38
N ASP A 12 -13.40 -7.77 -1.09
CA ASP A 12 -14.77 -8.25 -0.85
C ASP A 12 -15.01 -9.50 -1.72
N LYS A 13 -14.19 -10.53 -1.48
CA LYS A 13 -14.19 -11.84 -2.14
C LYS A 13 -13.83 -12.89 -1.11
N LYS A 14 -14.16 -14.15 -1.39
CA LYS A 14 -13.74 -15.26 -0.53
C LYS A 14 -12.24 -15.56 -0.69
N PRO A 15 -11.57 -16.14 0.32
CA PRO A 15 -10.16 -16.53 0.24
C PRO A 15 -9.85 -17.39 -0.98
N GLU A 16 -10.72 -18.34 -1.33
CA GLU A 16 -10.51 -19.25 -2.45
C GLU A 16 -10.46 -18.51 -3.80
N GLU A 17 -11.25 -17.45 -3.95
CA GLU A 17 -11.23 -16.63 -5.18
C GLU A 17 -9.92 -15.85 -5.31
N VAL A 18 -9.35 -15.40 -4.19
CA VAL A 18 -8.05 -14.71 -4.16
C VAL A 18 -6.91 -15.71 -4.44
N GLU A 19 -6.97 -16.91 -3.85
CA GLU A 19 -6.02 -17.98 -4.17
C GLU A 19 -6.05 -18.39 -5.65
N ASP A 20 -7.24 -18.57 -6.21
CA ASP A 20 -7.42 -18.93 -7.62
C ASP A 20 -6.86 -17.85 -8.55
N PHE A 21 -7.01 -16.58 -8.17
CA PHE A 21 -6.35 -15.48 -8.86
C PHE A 21 -4.83 -15.60 -8.79
N LEU A 22 -4.26 -15.84 -7.60
CA LEU A 22 -2.81 -15.97 -7.45
C LEU A 22 -2.25 -17.11 -8.31
N LYS A 23 -2.89 -18.28 -8.27
CA LYS A 23 -2.50 -19.46 -9.06
C LYS A 23 -2.65 -19.24 -10.58
N ARG A 24 -3.52 -18.32 -11.01
CA ARG A 24 -3.73 -17.98 -12.42
C ARG A 24 -2.72 -16.96 -12.94
N GLU A 25 -2.40 -15.94 -12.15
CA GLU A 25 -1.52 -14.85 -12.57
C GLU A 25 -0.04 -15.09 -12.22
N PHE A 26 0.25 -15.97 -11.27
CA PHE A 26 1.59 -16.24 -10.77
C PHE A 26 1.85 -17.74 -10.64
N LYS A 27 3.12 -18.14 -10.62
CA LYS A 27 3.50 -19.46 -10.12
C LYS A 27 3.50 -19.41 -8.58
N VAL A 28 2.73 -20.28 -7.95
CA VAL A 28 2.47 -20.27 -6.50
C VAL A 28 2.85 -21.60 -5.86
N GLU A 29 3.54 -21.55 -4.72
CA GLU A 29 3.86 -22.69 -3.86
C GLU A 29 3.24 -22.46 -2.48
N VAL A 30 2.23 -23.25 -2.12
CA VAL A 30 1.51 -23.14 -0.84
C VAL A 30 2.28 -23.86 0.25
N ARG A 31 2.37 -23.27 1.45
CA ARG A 31 3.01 -23.87 2.62
C ARG A 31 1.95 -24.56 3.50
N ASP A 32 2.16 -25.83 3.80
CA ASP A 32 1.38 -26.58 4.79
C ASP A 32 1.91 -26.25 6.20
N GLU A 33 1.51 -25.12 6.78
CA GLU A 33 1.85 -24.76 8.16
C GLU A 33 0.65 -24.99 9.11
N GLU A 34 0.93 -25.44 10.34
CA GLU A 34 -0.07 -25.38 11.42
C GLU A 34 -0.32 -23.90 11.75
N PHE A 35 -1.54 -23.42 11.52
CA PHE A 35 -1.96 -22.02 11.69
C PHE A 35 -2.12 -21.58 13.16
N GLY A 36 -1.10 -21.83 14.00
CA GLY A 36 -1.02 -21.36 15.38
C GLY A 36 0.01 -20.24 15.52
N ASP A 37 -0.43 -18.98 15.49
CA ASP A 37 0.43 -17.85 15.86
C ASP A 37 0.11 -17.38 17.29
N ALA A 38 1.04 -17.62 18.22
CA ALA A 38 0.91 -17.22 19.62
C ALA A 38 0.64 -15.72 19.81
N ARG A 39 1.06 -14.87 18.85
CA ARG A 39 0.77 -13.42 18.87
C ARG A 39 -0.70 -13.16 18.54
N MET A 40 -1.27 -13.88 17.57
CA MET A 40 -2.70 -13.77 17.27
C MET A 40 -3.55 -14.23 18.45
N ASP A 41 -3.20 -15.35 19.09
CA ASP A 41 -3.91 -15.84 20.28
C ASP A 41 -3.79 -14.88 21.46
N TYR A 42 -2.61 -14.29 21.67
CA TYR A 42 -2.39 -13.26 22.67
C TYR A 42 -3.29 -12.03 22.43
N LEU A 43 -3.31 -11.49 21.21
CA LEU A 43 -4.15 -10.34 20.86
C LEU A 43 -5.65 -10.65 20.96
N ARG A 44 -6.07 -11.87 20.59
CA ARG A 44 -7.46 -12.33 20.76
C ARG A 44 -7.83 -12.43 22.24
N GLY A 45 -6.94 -12.97 23.08
CA GLY A 45 -7.12 -13.01 24.54
C GLY A 45 -7.20 -11.62 25.20
N LYS A 46 -6.66 -10.59 24.53
CA LYS A 46 -6.78 -9.17 24.93
C LYS A 46 -8.04 -8.49 24.36
N GLY A 47 -8.81 -9.14 23.50
CA GLY A 47 -9.97 -8.55 22.81
C GLY A 47 -9.60 -7.56 21.70
N LEU A 48 -8.35 -7.59 21.21
CA LEU A 48 -7.83 -6.67 20.19
C LEU A 48 -7.99 -7.21 18.75
N LEU A 49 -8.18 -8.53 18.63
CA LEU A 49 -8.55 -9.19 17.38
C LEU A 49 -9.92 -9.87 17.54
N GLY A 50 -10.73 -9.82 16.48
CA GLY A 50 -11.99 -10.55 16.42
C GLY A 50 -11.77 -12.06 16.24
N GLU A 51 -12.79 -12.85 16.58
CA GLU A 51 -12.77 -14.32 16.37
C GLU A 51 -12.72 -14.69 14.88
N ASP A 52 -13.15 -13.77 14.03
CA ASP A 52 -13.14 -13.83 12.58
C ASP A 52 -11.78 -13.48 11.96
N PHE A 53 -10.80 -13.03 12.75
CA PHE A 53 -9.42 -12.87 12.30
C PHE A 53 -8.72 -14.23 12.26
N GLN A 54 -8.46 -14.73 11.05
CA GLN A 54 -7.82 -16.03 10.83
C GLN A 54 -6.83 -15.96 9.66
N LEU A 55 -5.67 -16.61 9.81
CA LEU A 55 -4.78 -16.92 8.71
C LEU A 55 -5.31 -18.18 8.01
N ILE A 56 -5.59 -18.09 6.71
CA ILE A 56 -6.22 -19.16 5.92
C ILE A 56 -5.18 -19.94 5.12
N THR A 57 -4.25 -19.23 4.48
CA THR A 57 -3.19 -19.84 3.68
C THR A 57 -1.96 -18.95 3.68
N SER A 58 -0.80 -19.54 3.46
CA SER A 58 0.45 -18.85 3.22
C SER A 58 1.24 -19.59 2.16
N GLY A 59 2.20 -18.91 1.56
CA GLY A 59 3.04 -19.52 0.55
C GLY A 59 4.01 -18.53 -0.06
N GLU A 60 4.50 -18.89 -1.23
CA GLU A 60 5.39 -18.09 -2.05
C GLU A 60 4.77 -17.93 -3.45
N LEU A 61 4.93 -16.76 -4.04
CA LEU A 61 4.62 -16.49 -5.44
C LEU A 61 5.87 -16.03 -6.16
N LEU A 62 6.03 -16.43 -7.42
CA LEU A 62 7.12 -15.99 -8.28
C LEU A 62 6.66 -14.88 -9.20
N PHE A 63 7.47 -13.82 -9.30
CA PHE A 63 7.28 -12.73 -10.25
C PHE A 63 7.83 -13.13 -11.62
N ASP A 64 6.97 -13.07 -12.64
CA ASP A 64 7.36 -13.25 -14.03
C ASP A 64 6.76 -12.12 -14.91
N PRO A 65 7.58 -11.16 -15.39
CA PRO A 65 9.02 -11.04 -15.15
C PRO A 65 9.34 -10.58 -13.71
N PRO A 66 10.56 -10.88 -13.20
CA PRO A 66 11.06 -10.38 -11.92
C PRO A 66 10.95 -8.86 -11.79
N LEU A 67 10.79 -8.37 -10.56
CA LEU A 67 10.78 -6.93 -10.29
C LEU A 67 12.22 -6.41 -10.32
N ARG A 68 12.46 -5.30 -11.01
CA ARG A 68 13.76 -4.64 -11.08
C ARG A 68 13.90 -3.59 -9.98
N THR A 69 15.09 -3.46 -9.44
CA THR A 69 15.44 -2.44 -8.45
C THR A 69 16.29 -1.31 -9.06
N ASP A 70 16.44 -0.21 -8.33
CA ASP A 70 17.24 0.95 -8.71
C ASP A 70 18.76 0.72 -8.66
N ASP A 71 19.20 -0.27 -7.87
CA ASP A 71 20.59 -0.76 -7.82
C ASP A 71 20.93 -1.80 -8.90
N GLY A 72 19.95 -2.22 -9.71
CA GLY A 72 20.13 -3.14 -10.83
C GLY A 72 19.94 -4.64 -10.49
N GLU A 73 19.59 -4.95 -9.25
CA GLU A 73 19.19 -6.29 -8.81
C GLU A 73 17.74 -6.63 -9.24
N THR A 74 17.31 -7.87 -8.94
CA THR A 74 15.94 -8.30 -9.21
C THR A 74 15.33 -9.10 -8.06
N ILE A 75 14.06 -8.84 -7.76
CA ILE A 75 13.24 -9.65 -6.86
C ILE A 75 12.45 -10.65 -7.70
N VAL A 76 12.71 -11.93 -7.50
CA VAL A 76 12.11 -13.03 -8.28
C VAL A 76 10.87 -13.61 -7.61
N ASP A 77 10.70 -13.40 -6.31
CA ASP A 77 9.66 -14.02 -5.51
C ASP A 77 9.22 -13.14 -4.33
N ALA A 78 8.05 -13.47 -3.80
CA ALA A 78 7.50 -12.91 -2.58
C ALA A 78 6.75 -13.97 -1.80
N ASP A 79 6.85 -13.90 -0.48
CA ASP A 79 5.96 -14.63 0.39
C ASP A 79 4.58 -13.94 0.38
N PHE A 80 3.53 -14.72 0.53
CA PHE A 80 2.18 -14.22 0.73
C PHE A 80 1.49 -14.89 1.92
N ARG A 81 0.53 -14.17 2.49
CA ARG A 81 -0.42 -14.68 3.49
C ARG A 81 -1.81 -14.19 3.16
N ILE A 82 -2.81 -15.07 3.31
CA ILE A 82 -4.22 -14.71 3.15
C ILE A 82 -4.91 -14.82 4.49
N TYR A 83 -5.53 -13.72 4.91
CA TYR A 83 -6.31 -13.64 6.14
C TYR A 83 -7.79 -13.43 5.82
N THR A 84 -8.67 -13.94 6.67
CA THR A 84 -10.05 -13.46 6.79
C THR A 84 -10.14 -12.48 7.96
N VAL A 85 -10.83 -11.36 7.75
CA VAL A 85 -11.01 -10.30 8.75
C VAL A 85 -12.30 -9.55 8.48
N LYS A 86 -13.25 -9.51 9.44
CA LYS A 86 -14.48 -8.70 9.36
C LYS A 86 -15.31 -8.92 8.09
N GLY A 87 -15.31 -10.15 7.58
CA GLY A 87 -15.98 -10.53 6.34
C GLY A 87 -15.23 -10.19 5.04
N TYR A 88 -14.01 -9.66 5.15
CA TYR A 88 -13.11 -9.39 4.02
C TYR A 88 -11.98 -10.41 3.97
N THR A 89 -11.38 -10.53 2.78
CA THR A 89 -10.13 -11.26 2.58
C THR A 89 -8.99 -10.26 2.46
N ILE A 90 -7.90 -10.47 3.19
CA ILE A 90 -6.68 -9.66 3.12
C ILE A 90 -5.55 -10.51 2.56
N LEU A 91 -4.95 -10.07 1.47
CA LEU A 91 -3.69 -10.63 0.96
C LEU A 91 -2.55 -9.73 1.43
N GLU A 92 -1.65 -10.29 2.24
CA GLU A 92 -0.36 -9.70 2.57
C GLU A 92 0.70 -10.28 1.62
N ILE A 93 1.57 -9.42 1.11
CA ILE A 93 2.72 -9.78 0.26
C ILE A 93 3.94 -9.09 0.82
N HIS A 94 5.06 -9.80 0.91
CA HIS A 94 6.36 -9.20 1.20
C HIS A 94 7.46 -9.84 0.34
N PRO A 95 8.37 -9.05 -0.24
CA PRO A 95 9.40 -9.57 -1.13
C PRO A 95 10.37 -10.48 -0.37
N ASN A 96 11.13 -11.29 -1.11
CA ASN A 96 12.30 -11.97 -0.60
C ASN A 96 13.55 -11.42 -1.31
N PRO A 97 14.49 -10.77 -0.59
CA PRO A 97 14.47 -10.41 0.83
C PRO A 97 13.43 -9.33 1.19
N ARG A 98 12.92 -9.39 2.42
CA ARG A 98 11.83 -8.52 2.94
C ARG A 98 12.13 -7.03 2.98
N SER A 99 13.41 -6.67 2.98
CA SER A 99 13.85 -5.28 2.99
C SER A 99 14.02 -4.67 1.60
N TRP A 100 13.78 -5.44 0.53
CA TRP A 100 14.08 -4.98 -0.84
C TRP A 100 12.98 -4.17 -1.49
N TRP A 101 11.80 -4.07 -0.87
CA TRP A 101 10.68 -3.36 -1.48
C TRP A 101 11.01 -1.90 -1.80
N TRP A 102 11.79 -1.22 -0.96
CA TRP A 102 12.16 0.20 -1.12
C TRP A 102 13.04 0.51 -2.33
N PHE A 103 13.62 -0.50 -2.94
CA PHE A 103 14.49 -0.34 -4.09
C PHE A 103 13.76 -0.64 -5.39
N VAL A 104 12.51 -1.14 -5.33
CA VAL A 104 11.75 -1.50 -6.53
C VAL A 104 11.45 -0.26 -7.35
N LEU A 105 11.76 -0.30 -8.64
CA LEU A 105 11.47 0.81 -9.54
C LEU A 105 9.96 1.13 -9.54
N SER A 106 9.61 2.40 -9.51
CA SER A 106 8.22 2.90 -9.52
C SER A 106 7.39 2.36 -10.68
N SER A 107 8.00 2.16 -11.86
CA SER A 107 7.35 1.51 -13.00
C SER A 107 7.02 0.03 -12.74
N GLU A 108 7.89 -0.70 -12.04
CA GLU A 108 7.65 -2.09 -11.63
C GLU A 108 6.55 -2.16 -10.56
N VAL A 109 6.50 -1.19 -9.63
CA VAL A 109 5.39 -1.06 -8.68
C VAL A 109 4.07 -0.85 -9.41
N ILE A 110 3.99 0.07 -10.37
CA ILE A 110 2.76 0.29 -11.16
C ILE A 110 2.38 -0.96 -11.97
N ARG A 111 3.33 -1.61 -12.63
CA ARG A 111 3.10 -2.86 -13.37
C ARG A 111 2.49 -3.92 -12.46
N LEU A 112 3.05 -4.10 -11.27
CA LEU A 112 2.57 -5.08 -10.29
C LEU A 112 1.18 -4.71 -9.75
N LEU A 113 0.94 -3.43 -9.43
CA LEU A 113 -0.38 -2.94 -9.01
C LEU A 113 -1.43 -3.20 -10.09
N LYS A 114 -1.13 -2.93 -11.37
CA LYS A 114 -2.02 -3.25 -12.51
C LYS A 114 -2.32 -4.74 -12.60
N GLN A 115 -1.34 -5.61 -12.33
CA GLN A 115 -1.56 -7.06 -12.29
C GLN A 115 -2.52 -7.46 -11.17
N PHE A 116 -2.34 -6.93 -9.95
CA PHE A 116 -3.24 -7.18 -8.82
C PHE A 116 -4.63 -6.57 -9.00
N MET A 117 -4.74 -5.42 -9.66
CA MET A 117 -6.02 -4.77 -9.96
C MET A 117 -6.97 -5.65 -10.76
N LYS A 118 -6.47 -6.64 -11.52
CA LYS A 118 -7.28 -7.64 -12.23
C LYS A 118 -8.09 -8.54 -11.29
N ALA A 119 -7.65 -8.71 -10.05
CA ALA A 119 -8.40 -9.42 -9.00
C ALA A 119 -9.44 -8.54 -8.30
N GLU A 120 -9.59 -7.29 -8.72
CA GLU A 120 -10.56 -6.37 -8.17
C GLU A 120 -10.44 -6.09 -6.65
N PRO A 121 -9.22 -5.87 -6.08
CA PRO A 121 -9.12 -5.40 -4.70
C PRO A 121 -9.89 -4.10 -4.49
N LEU A 122 -10.40 -3.90 -3.28
CA LEU A 122 -11.01 -2.63 -2.86
C LEU A 122 -9.93 -1.59 -2.55
N LEU A 123 -8.84 -2.03 -1.93
CA LEU A 123 -7.75 -1.19 -1.44
C LEU A 123 -6.42 -1.94 -1.59
N ILE A 124 -5.37 -1.24 -1.99
CA ILE A 124 -3.97 -1.67 -1.93
C ILE A 124 -3.20 -0.59 -1.17
N CYS A 125 -2.47 -0.99 -0.14
CA CYS A 125 -1.63 -0.12 0.68
C CYS A 125 -0.43 -0.92 1.21
N GLY A 126 0.46 -0.30 1.96
CA GLY A 126 1.59 -1.01 2.55
C GLY A 126 1.96 -0.53 3.94
N TYR A 127 2.95 -1.20 4.52
CA TYR A 127 3.42 -1.06 5.88
C TYR A 127 4.89 -1.42 5.99
N ARG A 128 5.53 -0.85 7.00
CA ARG A 128 6.93 -1.06 7.34
C ARG A 128 7.02 -1.42 8.82
N ASP A 129 7.70 -2.50 9.17
CA ASP A 129 7.69 -3.04 10.54
C ASP A 129 8.41 -2.19 11.59
N ASP A 130 9.24 -1.23 11.18
CA ASP A 130 9.85 -0.24 12.07
C ASP A 130 8.91 0.94 12.40
N THR A 131 7.68 0.95 11.87
CA THR A 131 6.70 1.99 12.16
C THR A 131 6.01 1.71 13.47
N ASP A 132 6.21 2.58 14.46
CA ASP A 132 5.55 2.44 15.77
C ASP A 132 4.04 2.65 15.65
N LEU A 133 3.28 1.55 15.67
CA LEU A 133 1.82 1.63 15.61
C LEU A 133 1.21 2.28 16.86
N THR A 134 1.92 2.30 18.00
CA THR A 134 1.39 2.95 19.21
C THR A 134 1.29 4.47 19.05
N GLU A 135 2.17 5.09 18.25
CA GLU A 135 2.06 6.51 17.89
C GLU A 135 0.80 6.81 17.05
N LEU A 136 0.28 5.81 16.34
CA LEU A 136 -0.95 5.89 15.54
C LEU A 136 -2.23 5.63 16.36
N GLY A 137 -2.06 5.27 17.63
CA GLY A 137 -3.14 5.04 18.60
C GLY A 137 -3.52 3.57 18.77
N PHE A 138 -2.71 2.64 18.27
CA PHE A 138 -2.87 1.22 18.58
C PHE A 138 -2.39 0.91 20.00
N GLU A 139 -3.02 -0.06 20.65
CA GLU A 139 -2.61 -0.47 22.01
C GLU A 139 -1.25 -1.17 22.03
N GLN A 140 -0.82 -1.73 20.90
CA GLN A 140 0.44 -2.47 20.76
C GLN A 140 1.05 -2.26 19.39
N ASP A 141 2.37 -2.40 19.32
CA ASP A 141 3.12 -2.37 18.09
C ASP A 141 3.13 -3.76 17.41
N MET A 142 2.00 -4.12 16.79
CA MET A 142 1.83 -5.41 16.10
C MET A 142 1.04 -5.26 14.80
N SER A 143 1.62 -5.73 13.69
CA SER A 143 1.04 -5.63 12.34
C SER A 143 -0.36 -6.25 12.19
N TYR A 144 -0.71 -7.28 12.98
CA TYR A 144 -2.06 -7.85 12.99
C TYR A 144 -3.15 -6.83 13.35
N LEU A 145 -2.82 -5.83 14.18
CA LEU A 145 -3.77 -4.77 14.51
C LEU A 145 -4.02 -3.85 13.31
N LEU A 146 -2.97 -3.57 12.52
CA LEU A 146 -3.11 -2.86 11.25
C LEU A 146 -4.02 -3.63 10.29
N ILE A 147 -3.74 -4.93 10.08
CA ILE A 147 -4.55 -5.81 9.22
C ILE A 147 -6.02 -5.81 9.69
N ASN A 148 -6.25 -5.87 11.00
CA ASN A 148 -7.59 -5.82 11.60
C ASN A 148 -8.31 -4.47 11.37
N LEU A 149 -7.56 -3.38 11.20
CA LEU A 149 -8.10 -2.04 10.94
C LEU A 149 -8.39 -1.80 9.46
N LEU A 150 -7.68 -2.43 8.52
CA LEU A 150 -7.84 -2.18 7.08
C LEU A 150 -9.29 -2.31 6.56
N PRO A 151 -10.09 -3.30 6.98
CA PRO A 151 -11.52 -3.33 6.62
C PRO A 151 -12.31 -2.10 7.08
N GLU A 152 -11.93 -1.48 8.19
CA GLU A 152 -12.62 -0.32 8.74
C GLU A 152 -12.33 0.96 7.96
N THR A 153 -11.18 1.06 7.29
CA THR A 153 -10.85 2.22 6.45
C THR A 153 -11.72 2.31 5.20
N ILE A 154 -12.36 1.20 4.81
CA ILE A 154 -13.28 1.09 3.66
C ILE A 154 -14.76 1.05 4.10
N LYS A 155 -15.02 1.17 5.41
CA LYS A 155 -16.36 1.04 5.99
C LYS A 155 -17.32 2.06 5.38
N ASN A 156 -18.55 1.62 5.12
CA ASN A 156 -19.56 2.39 4.38
C ASN A 156 -19.14 2.77 2.95
N ARG A 157 -18.23 2.00 2.34
CA ARG A 157 -17.74 2.18 0.96
C ARG A 157 -17.09 3.55 0.73
N LYS A 158 -16.38 4.07 1.72
CA LYS A 158 -15.72 5.37 1.63
C LYS A 158 -14.36 5.33 2.29
N LEU A 159 -13.32 5.66 1.55
CA LEU A 159 -11.99 5.89 2.12
C LEU A 159 -11.95 7.29 2.75
N GLU A 160 -11.83 7.37 4.08
CA GLU A 160 -11.72 8.64 4.80
C GLU A 160 -10.30 8.97 5.27
N ILE A 161 -9.48 7.94 5.42
CA ILE A 161 -8.11 8.02 5.92
C ILE A 161 -7.23 7.28 4.93
N LEU A 162 -6.19 7.95 4.45
CA LEU A 162 -5.17 7.38 3.59
C LEU A 162 -4.24 6.53 4.47
N PRO A 163 -4.13 5.20 4.25
CA PRO A 163 -3.30 4.34 5.09
C PRO A 163 -1.80 4.54 4.83
N SER A 164 -1.39 4.61 3.56
CA SER A 164 0.01 4.70 3.14
C SER A 164 0.25 5.82 2.12
N GLY A 165 1.51 6.24 1.98
CA GLY A 165 1.92 7.31 1.07
C GLY A 165 1.60 7.03 -0.40
N LEU A 166 1.62 5.76 -0.82
CA LEU A 166 0.98 5.31 -2.05
C LEU A 166 -0.15 4.36 -1.70
N THR A 167 -1.36 4.71 -2.09
CA THR A 167 -2.57 3.90 -1.90
C THR A 167 -3.30 3.77 -3.23
N VAL A 168 -3.75 2.56 -3.57
CA VAL A 168 -4.65 2.33 -4.71
C VAL A 168 -6.01 1.93 -4.16
N VAL A 169 -7.06 2.59 -4.61
CA VAL A 169 -8.43 2.35 -4.13
C VAL A 169 -9.39 2.26 -5.29
N LYS A 170 -10.37 1.37 -5.19
CA LYS A 170 -11.40 1.24 -6.23
C LYS A 170 -12.19 2.54 -6.36
N LYS A 171 -12.42 3.02 -7.58
CA LYS A 171 -12.92 4.39 -7.83
C LYS A 171 -14.25 4.69 -7.14
N GLU A 172 -15.15 3.71 -7.03
CA GLU A 172 -16.43 3.91 -6.35
C GLU A 172 -16.32 4.16 -4.84
N LEU A 173 -15.17 3.86 -4.23
CA LEU A 173 -14.91 4.05 -2.80
C LEU A 173 -14.31 5.43 -2.49
N LEU A 174 -13.95 6.20 -3.52
CA LEU A 174 -13.35 7.52 -3.37
C LEU A 174 -14.06 8.51 -4.30
N GLY A 175 -15.04 9.23 -3.74
CA GLY A 175 -15.87 10.20 -4.45
C GLY A 175 -15.20 11.54 -4.77
N ILE A 176 -13.89 11.57 -5.04
CA ILE A 176 -13.16 12.78 -5.43
C ILE A 176 -12.58 12.66 -6.84
N GLU A 177 -12.47 13.80 -7.51
CA GLU A 177 -11.93 13.90 -8.87
C GLU A 177 -10.40 13.84 -8.86
N ASP A 178 -9.81 13.67 -10.05
CA ASP A 178 -8.36 13.78 -10.20
C ASP A 178 -7.89 15.22 -9.87
N GLY A 179 -6.72 15.31 -9.24
CA GLY A 179 -6.14 16.57 -8.83
C GLY A 179 -5.26 16.44 -7.60
N LEU A 180 -4.75 17.58 -7.13
CA LEU A 180 -3.95 17.69 -5.92
C LEU A 180 -4.83 18.11 -4.76
N TYR A 181 -4.68 17.46 -3.60
CA TYR A 181 -5.44 17.74 -2.39
C TYR A 181 -4.49 17.88 -1.20
N GLU A 182 -4.89 18.64 -0.19
CA GLU A 182 -4.15 18.71 1.07
C GLU A 182 -4.25 17.39 1.84
N LEU A 183 -3.17 16.96 2.48
CA LEU A 183 -3.20 15.93 3.51
C LEU A 183 -3.21 16.57 4.88
N ILE A 184 -4.35 16.45 5.57
CA ILE A 184 -4.53 17.05 6.88
C ILE A 184 -4.03 16.07 7.94
N GLU A 185 -3.04 16.52 8.70
CA GLU A 185 -2.50 15.77 9.82
C GLU A 185 -3.46 15.68 11.02
N ARG A 186 -3.24 14.67 11.87
CA ARG A 186 -3.60 14.79 13.28
C ARG A 186 -2.69 15.87 13.91
N PRO A 187 -3.17 16.72 14.82
CA PRO A 187 -2.44 17.90 15.27
C PRO A 187 -1.07 17.52 15.86
N ARG A 188 0.05 17.90 15.18
CA ARG A 188 1.42 18.11 15.74
C ARG A 188 2.61 18.16 14.75
N ARG A 189 2.48 17.93 13.43
CA ARG A 189 3.57 18.28 12.49
C ARG A 189 3.16 19.51 11.67
N GLU A 190 4.14 20.36 11.43
CA GLU A 190 3.95 21.68 10.81
C GLU A 190 4.16 21.63 9.29
N GLU A 191 4.73 20.53 8.78
CA GLU A 191 5.04 20.37 7.37
C GLU A 191 3.77 20.06 6.58
N LYS A 192 3.49 20.90 5.57
CA LYS A 192 2.34 20.66 4.70
C LYS A 192 2.65 19.49 3.78
N GLU A 193 1.70 18.60 3.65
CA GLU A 193 1.74 17.51 2.69
C GLU A 193 0.52 17.57 1.77
N TYR A 194 0.72 17.05 0.57
CA TYR A 194 -0.29 16.94 -0.46
C TYR A 194 -0.49 15.49 -0.85
N VAL A 195 -1.61 15.19 -1.48
CA VAL A 195 -1.87 13.92 -2.16
C VAL A 195 -2.33 14.19 -3.59
N LEU A 196 -1.58 13.66 -4.54
CA LEU A 196 -2.01 13.64 -5.93
C LEU A 196 -2.92 12.43 -6.15
N VAL A 197 -4.11 12.69 -6.69
CA VAL A 197 -5.11 11.67 -7.05
C VAL A 197 -5.17 11.57 -8.56
N LYS A 198 -4.87 10.38 -9.10
CA LYS A 198 -4.98 10.08 -10.53
C LYS A 198 -5.85 8.85 -10.75
N THR A 199 -6.65 8.86 -11.81
CA THR A 199 -7.40 7.69 -12.24
C THR A 199 -6.49 6.76 -13.04
N LEU A 200 -6.51 5.48 -12.68
CA LEU A 200 -5.88 4.40 -13.44
C LEU A 200 -6.91 3.29 -13.61
N ASP A 201 -7.41 3.10 -14.84
CA ASP A 201 -8.52 2.18 -15.15
C ASP A 201 -9.76 2.42 -14.25
N ASN A 202 -10.14 1.41 -13.45
CA ASN A 202 -11.26 1.46 -12.52
C ASN A 202 -10.85 1.87 -11.09
N TYR A 203 -9.66 2.43 -10.93
CA TYR A 203 -9.06 2.76 -9.65
C TYR A 203 -8.61 4.21 -9.58
N LYS A 204 -8.41 4.67 -8.35
CA LYS A 204 -7.69 5.88 -8.00
C LYS A 204 -6.35 5.48 -7.40
N VAL A 205 -5.29 6.07 -7.92
CA VAL A 205 -3.94 6.01 -7.37
C VAL A 205 -3.71 7.32 -6.62
N LEU A 206 -3.38 7.21 -5.34
CA LEU A 206 -3.14 8.33 -4.43
C LEU A 206 -1.67 8.30 -4.04
N VAL A 207 -0.93 9.37 -4.30
CA VAL A 207 0.49 9.50 -3.96
C VAL A 207 0.70 10.73 -3.08
N SER A 208 1.26 10.55 -1.89
CA SER A 208 1.60 11.64 -0.97
C SER A 208 2.92 12.30 -1.34
N ILE A 209 2.96 13.62 -1.23
CA ILE A 209 4.08 14.46 -1.63
C ILE A 209 4.25 15.56 -0.58
N GLU A 210 5.47 15.80 -0.11
CA GLU A 210 5.74 16.87 0.86
C GLU A 210 5.73 18.23 0.15
N GLU A 211 5.41 19.31 0.86
CA GLU A 211 5.41 20.65 0.26
C GLU A 211 6.82 21.05 -0.20
N ILE A 212 7.85 20.67 0.55
CA ILE A 212 9.24 20.99 0.22
C ILE A 212 9.67 20.34 -1.11
N ASP A 213 9.25 19.09 -1.35
CA ASP A 213 9.45 18.35 -2.60
C ASP A 213 8.91 19.09 -3.83
N LEU A 214 7.86 19.91 -3.66
CA LEU A 214 7.25 20.66 -4.76
C LEU A 214 7.70 22.12 -4.85
N THR A 215 8.23 22.69 -3.77
CA THR A 215 8.51 24.13 -3.70
C THR A 215 9.98 24.47 -3.76
N ASP A 216 10.86 23.61 -3.25
CA ASP A 216 12.30 23.74 -3.38
C ASP A 216 12.79 23.13 -4.71
N GLU A 217 13.70 23.80 -5.41
CA GLU A 217 14.18 23.34 -6.72
C GLU A 217 15.14 22.14 -6.63
N GLU A 218 15.95 22.07 -5.58
CA GLU A 218 16.89 20.97 -5.39
C GLU A 218 16.11 19.71 -5.03
N CYS A 219 15.19 19.81 -4.05
CA CYS A 219 14.30 18.71 -3.69
C CYS A 219 13.42 18.28 -4.89
N TYR A 220 12.89 19.23 -5.66
CA TYR A 220 12.08 18.90 -6.84
C TYR A 220 12.88 18.16 -7.91
N SER A 221 14.15 18.53 -8.13
CA SER A 221 15.02 17.81 -9.06
C SER A 221 15.29 16.39 -8.57
N ASP A 222 15.57 16.22 -7.28
CA ASP A 222 15.89 14.93 -6.68
C ASP A 222 14.71 13.94 -6.81
N ILE A 223 13.47 14.38 -6.51
CA ILE A 223 12.29 13.49 -6.61
C ILE A 223 11.96 13.08 -8.05
N LEU A 224 12.41 13.84 -9.05
CA LEU A 224 12.23 13.50 -10.47
C LEU A 224 13.24 12.45 -10.94
N GLU A 225 14.43 12.42 -10.31
CA GLU A 225 15.51 11.49 -10.63
C GLU A 225 15.41 10.17 -9.85
N ASP A 226 14.80 10.19 -8.66
CA ASP A 226 14.55 8.99 -7.85
C ASP A 226 13.56 8.06 -8.57
N LYS A 227 14.03 6.88 -8.98
CA LYS A 227 13.21 5.92 -9.74
C LYS A 227 12.46 4.94 -8.86
N ALA A 228 12.66 4.92 -7.55
CA ALA A 228 12.08 3.95 -6.62
C ALA A 228 11.08 4.60 -5.64
N LEU A 229 10.80 5.91 -5.78
CA LEU A 229 10.01 6.66 -4.79
C LEU A 229 8.61 6.06 -4.53
N PHE A 230 7.92 5.47 -5.52
CA PHE A 230 6.61 4.83 -5.28
C PHE A 230 6.72 3.62 -4.36
N SER A 231 7.83 2.90 -4.42
CA SER A 231 8.07 1.73 -3.57
C SER A 231 8.33 2.13 -2.11
N LEU A 232 8.95 3.29 -1.89
CA LEU A 232 9.07 3.92 -0.57
C LEU A 232 7.70 4.39 -0.07
N LYS A 233 6.95 5.10 -0.92
CA LYS A 233 5.64 5.67 -0.54
C LYS A 233 4.60 4.57 -0.24
N ILE A 234 4.60 3.43 -0.95
CA ILE A 234 3.56 2.40 -0.72
C ILE A 234 3.67 1.76 0.66
N VAL A 235 4.87 1.62 1.22
CA VAL A 235 5.08 1.01 2.54
C VAL A 235 5.22 2.01 3.68
N GLY A 236 5.34 3.30 3.37
CA GLY A 236 5.32 4.36 4.37
C GLY A 236 3.90 4.66 4.84
N LEU A 237 3.59 4.40 6.12
CA LEU A 237 2.30 4.75 6.71
C LEU A 237 2.14 6.27 6.83
N THR A 238 0.96 6.77 6.44
CA THR A 238 0.61 8.19 6.57
C THR A 238 -0.54 8.41 7.55
N PHE A 239 -1.61 7.62 7.46
CA PHE A 239 -2.82 7.75 8.29
C PHE A 239 -3.38 9.19 8.34
N LYS A 240 -3.35 9.88 7.19
CA LYS A 240 -3.83 11.27 7.05
C LYS A 240 -5.19 11.35 6.38
N ARG A 241 -5.94 12.41 6.66
CA ARG A 241 -7.24 12.67 6.00
C ARG A 241 -7.01 13.49 4.74
N ILE A 242 -7.76 13.19 3.69
CA ILE A 242 -7.76 13.99 2.46
C ILE A 242 -8.60 15.26 2.73
N GLY A 243 -7.95 16.41 2.55
CA GLY A 243 -8.51 17.75 2.77
C GLY A 243 -9.14 18.35 1.52
N ARG A 244 -9.03 19.68 1.41
CA ARG A 244 -9.54 20.43 0.26
C ARG A 244 -8.65 20.23 -0.97
N LYS A 245 -9.24 20.44 -2.14
CA LYS A 245 -8.52 20.51 -3.42
C LYS A 245 -7.60 21.72 -3.43
N VAL A 246 -6.38 21.53 -3.92
CA VAL A 246 -5.40 22.59 -4.16
C VAL A 246 -5.66 23.16 -5.54
N GLU A 247 -5.74 24.49 -5.63
CA GLU A 247 -5.98 25.24 -6.88
C GLU A 247 -4.70 25.92 -7.41
N ASP A 248 -3.57 25.73 -6.72
CA ASP A 248 -2.29 26.29 -7.13
C ASP A 248 -1.74 25.55 -8.36
N GLU A 249 -1.83 26.19 -9.52
CA GLU A 249 -1.39 25.62 -10.80
C GLU A 249 0.09 25.21 -10.82
N PHE A 250 0.95 25.90 -10.07
CA PHE A 250 2.36 25.59 -9.99
C PHE A 250 2.58 24.26 -9.25
N LEU A 251 1.96 24.11 -8.08
CA LEU A 251 2.03 22.86 -7.30
C LEU A 251 1.41 21.69 -8.06
N ILE A 252 0.25 21.90 -8.70
CA ILE A 252 -0.43 20.87 -9.49
C ILE A 252 0.48 20.40 -10.62
N LYS A 253 1.06 21.33 -11.39
CA LYS A 253 1.94 20.99 -12.51
C LYS A 253 3.13 20.15 -12.05
N ARG A 254 3.78 20.55 -10.95
CA ARG A 254 4.94 19.81 -10.40
C ARG A 254 4.55 18.42 -9.90
N ALA A 255 3.45 18.30 -9.19
CA ALA A 255 2.95 17.00 -8.74
C ALA A 255 2.64 16.08 -9.94
N GLU A 256 2.06 16.60 -11.02
CA GLU A 256 1.81 15.82 -12.24
C GLU A 256 3.08 15.41 -12.99
N GLU A 257 4.07 16.29 -13.07
CA GLU A 257 5.38 15.99 -13.65
C GLU A 257 6.11 14.91 -12.84
N TYR A 258 6.11 15.04 -11.52
CA TYR A 258 6.59 14.02 -10.59
C TYR A 258 5.90 12.67 -10.86
N PHE A 259 4.57 12.62 -10.87
CA PHE A 259 3.86 11.37 -11.14
C PHE A 259 4.26 10.75 -12.48
N LYS A 260 4.32 11.57 -13.55
CA LYS A 260 4.73 11.10 -14.89
C LYS A 260 6.15 10.54 -14.90
N ALA A 261 7.08 11.15 -14.17
CA ALA A 261 8.45 10.67 -14.05
C ALA A 261 8.51 9.28 -13.40
N GLN A 262 7.66 9.03 -12.39
CA GLN A 262 7.62 7.76 -11.65
C GLN A 262 6.96 6.63 -12.44
N VAL A 263 5.87 6.92 -13.16
CA VAL A 263 5.07 5.90 -13.86
C VAL A 263 5.53 5.62 -15.29
N GLY A 264 6.26 6.54 -15.92
CA GLY A 264 6.69 6.39 -17.32
C GLY A 264 5.53 6.14 -18.29
N GLU A 265 5.73 5.21 -19.24
CA GLU A 265 4.68 4.82 -20.21
C GLU A 265 3.51 4.06 -19.56
N ASP A 266 3.73 3.45 -18.39
CA ASP A 266 2.72 2.66 -17.67
C ASP A 266 1.66 3.50 -16.97
N GLY A 267 1.79 4.84 -16.97
CA GLY A 267 0.77 5.76 -16.43
C GLY A 267 -0.35 6.15 -17.39
N ARG A 268 -0.38 5.57 -18.60
CA ARG A 268 -1.44 5.78 -19.60
C ARG A 268 -2.60 4.81 -19.45
#